data_AF-A0A522WZA9-F1
#
_entry.id   AF-A0A522WZA9-F1
#
_cell.length_a   1.000
_cell.length_b   1.000
_cell.length_c   1.000
_cell.angle_alpha   90.00
_cell.angle_beta   90.00
_cell.angle_gamma   90.00
#
_symmetry.space_group_name_H-M   'P 1'
#
loop_
_entity.id
_entity.type
_entity.pdbx_description
1 polymer ?
#
loop_
_entity_poly.entity_id
_entity_poly.type
_entity_poly.pdbx_seq_one_letter_code
_entity_poly.pdbx_strand_id
1 'polypeptide(L)'
;MTTLAGTIWGQLRTSHLYAVFKGPYIYFGETGHVPPVRWKGHLTSDADFIGKLKRVDPAVAFDETPIFFVGIHISVADDEPETKRKIARRAIEAELHRRFSLDPMPVSPATNLLSSSPPVPVRHQFNFNKVTVANTVYAMIADEYQKWLVRNNNDVKK
;
A
#
# COMPACT_ATOMS: atom_id res chain seq x y z
N MET A 1 -13.29 5.37 -18.90
CA MET A 1 -12.05 4.54 -18.85
C MET A 1 -11.32 4.88 -17.56
N THR A 2 -10.99 3.91 -16.70
CA THR A 2 -10.36 4.20 -15.39
C THR A 2 -8.90 4.61 -15.56
N THR A 3 -8.55 5.81 -15.12
CA THR A 3 -7.16 6.31 -15.10
C THR A 3 -6.34 5.62 -14.02
N LEU A 4 -5.12 5.21 -14.35
CA LEU A 4 -4.16 4.62 -13.42
C LEU A 4 -2.96 5.55 -13.27
N ALA A 5 -2.54 5.81 -12.04
CA ALA A 5 -1.33 6.58 -11.73
C ALA A 5 -0.55 5.92 -10.59
N GLY A 6 0.78 6.06 -10.56
CA GLY A 6 1.52 5.55 -9.42
C GLY A 6 2.97 5.99 -9.34
N THR A 7 3.54 5.78 -8.16
CA THR A 7 4.92 6.16 -7.80
C THR A 7 5.62 4.97 -7.13
N ILE A 8 6.91 4.81 -7.40
CA ILE A 8 7.76 3.78 -6.80
C ILE A 8 9.03 4.44 -6.33
N TRP A 9 9.33 4.25 -5.05
CA TRP A 9 10.53 4.73 -4.41
C TRP A 9 11.50 3.59 -4.18
N GLY A 10 12.72 3.73 -4.71
CA GLY A 10 13.81 2.76 -4.54
C GLY A 10 14.08 1.88 -5.76
N GLN A 11 14.83 0.81 -5.54
CA GLN A 11 15.27 -0.10 -6.62
C GLN A 11 14.19 -1.12 -6.97
N LEU A 12 14.06 -1.50 -8.23
CA LEU A 12 13.13 -2.58 -8.61
C LEU A 12 13.66 -3.96 -8.15
N ARG A 13 12.74 -4.93 -7.98
CA ARG A 13 13.05 -6.31 -7.56
C ARG A 13 13.64 -6.40 -6.14
N THR A 14 13.30 -5.46 -5.29
CA THR A 14 13.66 -5.43 -3.87
C THR A 14 12.42 -5.45 -2.98
N SER A 15 12.61 -5.44 -1.67
CA SER A 15 11.52 -5.47 -0.71
C SER A 15 10.73 -4.16 -0.67
N HIS A 16 9.44 -4.20 -0.98
CA HIS A 16 8.55 -3.03 -0.91
C HIS A 16 7.34 -3.31 -0.03
N LEU A 17 6.86 -2.24 0.59
CA LEU A 17 5.46 -2.10 0.97
C LEU A 17 4.76 -1.19 -0.04
N TYR A 18 3.51 -1.49 -0.34
CA TYR A 18 2.74 -0.67 -1.27
C TYR A 18 1.34 -0.40 -0.75
N ALA A 19 0.75 0.67 -1.27
CA ALA A 19 -0.64 1.04 -1.11
C ALA A 19 -1.34 1.16 -2.47
N VAL A 20 -2.62 0.80 -2.51
CA VAL A 20 -3.52 1.03 -3.64
C VAL A 20 -4.71 1.83 -3.15
N PHE A 21 -5.03 2.92 -3.84
CA PHE A 21 -6.08 3.87 -3.47
C PHE A 21 -7.14 3.96 -4.56
N LYS A 22 -8.41 4.02 -4.16
CA LYS A 22 -9.53 4.40 -5.04
C LYS A 22 -10.66 4.98 -4.19
N GLY A 23 -10.97 6.25 -4.43
CA GLY A 23 -11.96 6.99 -3.62
C GLY A 23 -11.63 6.92 -2.12
N PRO A 24 -12.57 6.51 -1.25
CA PRO A 24 -12.34 6.40 0.18
C PRO A 24 -11.66 5.08 0.60
N TYR A 25 -11.21 4.25 -0.35
CA TYR A 25 -10.65 2.93 -0.06
C TYR A 25 -9.15 2.87 -0.26
N ILE A 26 -8.50 2.10 0.61
CA ILE A 26 -7.07 1.82 0.59
C ILE A 26 -6.81 0.32 0.77
N TYR A 27 -5.74 -0.18 0.16
CA TYR A 27 -5.21 -1.52 0.38
C TYR A 27 -3.72 -1.44 0.58
N PHE A 28 -3.19 -2.12 1.60
CA PHE A 28 -1.75 -2.30 1.80
C PHE A 28 -1.32 -3.73 1.48
N GLY A 29 -0.08 -3.88 1.01
CA GLY A 29 0.55 -5.17 0.90
C GLY A 29 2.07 -5.11 0.76
N GLU A 30 2.71 -6.28 0.75
CA GLU A 30 4.15 -6.43 0.53
C GLU A 30 4.50 -7.10 -0.80
N THR A 31 5.71 -6.82 -1.29
CA THR A 31 6.32 -7.60 -2.37
C THR A 31 7.83 -7.62 -2.26
N GLY A 32 8.45 -8.73 -2.63
CA GLY A 32 9.90 -8.81 -2.91
C GLY A 32 10.22 -8.69 -4.40
N HIS A 33 9.26 -8.24 -5.21
CA HIS A 33 9.37 -8.19 -6.66
C HIS A 33 9.01 -6.80 -7.18
N VAL A 34 8.73 -6.66 -8.48
CA VAL A 34 8.44 -5.38 -9.13
C VAL A 34 7.01 -4.95 -8.76
N PRO A 35 6.79 -3.83 -8.03
CA PRO A 35 5.46 -3.45 -7.54
C PRO A 35 4.36 -3.41 -8.63
N PRO A 36 4.59 -2.91 -9.85
CA PRO A 36 3.60 -2.93 -10.94
C PRO A 36 3.05 -4.32 -11.29
N VAL A 37 3.86 -5.37 -11.17
CA VAL A 37 3.41 -6.75 -11.44
C VAL A 37 2.34 -7.16 -10.42
N ARG A 38 2.52 -6.77 -9.16
CA ARG A 38 1.53 -7.00 -8.10
C ARG A 38 0.30 -6.11 -8.26
N TRP A 39 0.48 -4.86 -8.69
CA TRP A 39 -0.61 -3.93 -8.96
C TRP A 39 -1.55 -4.44 -10.06
N LYS A 40 -1.03 -5.09 -11.11
CA LYS A 40 -1.87 -5.77 -12.10
C LYS A 40 -2.81 -6.80 -11.44
N GLY A 41 -2.29 -7.60 -10.50
CA GLY A 41 -3.10 -8.55 -9.73
C GLY A 41 -4.26 -7.86 -9.00
N HIS A 42 -4.00 -6.72 -8.36
CA HIS A 42 -5.03 -5.91 -7.68
C HIS A 42 -6.15 -5.42 -8.60
N LEU A 43 -5.87 -5.26 -9.89
CA LEU A 43 -6.84 -4.81 -10.88
C LEU A 43 -7.64 -5.96 -11.51
N THR A 44 -7.06 -7.15 -11.60
CA THR A 44 -7.64 -8.27 -12.37
C THR A 44 -8.19 -9.40 -11.50
N SER A 45 -7.76 -9.50 -10.24
CA SER A 45 -8.12 -10.60 -9.33
C SER A 45 -9.38 -10.26 -8.52
N ASP A 46 -10.33 -11.21 -8.49
CA ASP A 46 -11.53 -11.10 -7.65
C ASP A 46 -11.24 -11.28 -6.15
N ALA A 47 -10.05 -11.77 -5.79
CA ALA A 47 -9.63 -11.94 -4.39
C ALA A 47 -8.88 -10.72 -3.81
N ASP A 48 -8.45 -9.81 -4.66
CA ASP A 48 -7.57 -8.68 -4.30
C ASP A 48 -8.33 -7.34 -4.29
N PHE A 49 -7.66 -6.21 -4.54
CA PHE A 49 -8.23 -4.87 -4.34
C PHE A 49 -9.57 -4.63 -5.07
N ILE A 50 -9.60 -4.71 -6.40
CA ILE A 50 -10.83 -4.45 -7.18
C ILE A 50 -11.90 -5.50 -6.89
N GLY A 51 -11.52 -6.76 -6.75
CA GLY A 51 -12.45 -7.83 -6.37
C GLY A 51 -13.14 -7.59 -5.04
N LYS A 52 -12.38 -7.16 -4.02
CA LYS A 52 -12.90 -6.80 -2.71
C LYS A 52 -13.75 -5.53 -2.77
N LEU A 53 -13.29 -4.52 -3.50
CA LEU A 53 -14.02 -3.26 -3.67
C LEU A 53 -15.38 -3.51 -4.33
N LYS A 54 -15.45 -4.34 -5.39
CA LYS A 54 -16.72 -4.75 -6.01
C LYS A 54 -17.72 -5.38 -5.04
N ARG A 55 -17.25 -6.08 -3.99
CA ARG A 55 -18.12 -6.72 -2.99
C ARG A 55 -18.60 -5.73 -1.93
N VAL A 56 -17.77 -4.76 -1.57
CA VAL A 56 -18.04 -3.81 -0.49
C VAL A 56 -18.79 -2.58 -1.00
N ASP A 57 -18.35 -2.04 -2.15
CA ASP A 57 -18.92 -0.88 -2.81
C ASP A 57 -18.76 -1.00 -4.35
N PRO A 58 -19.72 -1.66 -5.02
CA PRO A 58 -19.72 -1.80 -6.46
C PRO A 58 -19.74 -0.45 -7.20
N ALA A 59 -20.41 0.57 -6.65
CA ALA A 59 -20.55 1.86 -7.31
C ALA A 59 -19.19 2.53 -7.46
N VAL A 60 -18.40 2.59 -6.37
CA VAL A 60 -17.02 3.06 -6.44
C VAL A 60 -16.19 2.14 -7.33
N ALA A 61 -16.33 0.81 -7.21
CA ALA A 61 -15.54 -0.13 -8.02
C ALA A 61 -15.62 0.11 -9.53
N PHE A 62 -16.80 0.48 -10.04
CA PHE A 62 -17.08 0.66 -11.46
C PHE A 62 -17.04 2.12 -11.94
N ASP A 63 -16.91 3.09 -11.03
CA ASP A 63 -16.81 4.48 -11.41
C ASP A 63 -15.48 4.81 -12.12
N GLU A 64 -15.42 6.02 -12.68
CA GLU A 64 -14.24 6.54 -13.37
C GLU A 64 -13.20 7.15 -12.42
N THR A 65 -13.41 7.08 -11.09
CA THR A 65 -12.45 7.58 -10.11
C THR A 65 -11.10 6.89 -10.34
N PRO A 66 -10.02 7.66 -10.50
CA PRO A 66 -8.71 7.09 -10.76
C PRO A 66 -8.23 6.15 -9.65
N ILE A 67 -7.34 5.23 -10.02
CA ILE A 67 -6.63 4.37 -9.07
C ILE A 67 -5.20 4.89 -8.93
N PHE A 68 -4.78 5.10 -7.69
CA PHE A 68 -3.43 5.53 -7.38
C PHE A 68 -2.65 4.45 -6.66
N PHE A 69 -1.39 4.28 -7.04
CA PHE A 69 -0.49 3.28 -6.48
C PHE A 69 0.76 3.93 -5.88
N VAL A 70 1.18 3.47 -4.71
CA VAL A 70 2.45 3.89 -4.09
C VAL A 70 3.23 2.66 -3.68
N GLY A 71 4.50 2.56 -4.07
CA GLY A 71 5.43 1.54 -3.58
C GLY A 71 6.63 2.17 -2.91
N ILE A 72 6.93 1.77 -1.67
CA ILE A 72 8.07 2.25 -0.88
C ILE A 72 9.03 1.09 -0.63
N HIS A 73 10.27 1.22 -1.11
CA HIS A 73 11.36 0.29 -0.82
C HIS A 73 11.71 0.31 0.68
N ILE A 74 11.89 -0.88 1.26
CA ILE A 74 12.24 -1.11 2.66
C ILE A 74 13.55 -1.90 2.73
N SER A 75 14.67 -1.20 2.58
CA SER A 75 16.02 -1.79 2.51
C SER A 75 16.35 -2.72 3.69
N VAL A 76 15.90 -2.38 4.90
CA VAL A 76 16.13 -3.18 6.11
C VAL A 76 15.57 -4.61 6.00
N ALA A 77 14.56 -4.84 5.15
CA ALA A 77 14.05 -6.18 4.89
C ALA A 77 14.90 -6.94 3.86
N ASP A 78 15.68 -6.25 3.02
CA ASP A 78 16.64 -6.85 2.09
C ASP A 78 17.97 -7.20 2.78
N ASP A 79 18.32 -6.47 3.83
CA ASP A 79 19.49 -6.74 4.67
C ASP A 79 19.33 -8.04 5.50
N GLU A 80 18.10 -8.53 5.66
CA GLU A 80 17.84 -9.83 6.26
C GLU A 80 18.23 -11.00 5.32
N PRO A 81 18.60 -12.17 5.87
CA PRO A 81 18.81 -13.38 5.07
C PRO A 81 17.62 -13.67 4.15
N GLU A 82 17.89 -14.17 2.94
CA GLU A 82 16.86 -14.37 1.90
C GLU A 82 15.60 -15.10 2.41
N THR A 83 15.80 -16.14 3.23
CA THR A 83 14.74 -16.93 3.85
C THR A 83 13.86 -16.15 4.83
N LYS A 84 14.37 -15.05 5.40
CA LYS A 84 13.70 -14.18 6.37
C LYS A 84 13.08 -12.93 5.74
N ARG A 85 13.50 -12.51 4.53
CA ARG A 85 13.03 -11.25 3.90
C ARG A 85 11.52 -11.16 3.82
N LYS A 86 10.84 -12.23 3.41
CA LYS A 86 9.36 -12.27 3.37
C LYS A 86 8.74 -12.06 4.76
N ILE A 87 9.33 -12.66 5.78
CA ILE A 87 8.85 -12.56 7.16
C ILE A 87 9.07 -11.13 7.69
N ALA A 88 10.22 -10.53 7.37
CA ALA A 88 10.53 -9.13 7.68
C ALA A 88 9.51 -8.17 7.06
N ARG A 89 9.23 -8.31 5.75
CA ARG A 89 8.22 -7.48 5.08
C ARG A 89 6.83 -7.60 5.70
N ARG A 90 6.36 -8.83 5.96
CA ARG A 90 5.06 -9.07 6.60
C ARG A 90 4.99 -8.52 8.03
N ALA A 91 6.10 -8.53 8.77
CA ALA A 91 6.16 -7.93 10.10
C ALA A 91 5.98 -6.40 10.03
N ILE A 92 6.59 -5.74 9.05
CA ILE A 92 6.44 -4.29 8.84
C ILE A 92 5.03 -3.99 8.31
N GLU A 93 4.48 -4.79 7.40
CA GLU A 93 3.11 -4.67 6.89
C GLU A 93 2.06 -4.74 8.02
N ALA A 94 2.23 -5.65 8.98
CA ALA A 94 1.33 -5.74 10.13
C ALA A 94 1.34 -4.46 10.99
N GLU A 95 2.52 -3.87 11.21
CA GLU A 95 2.64 -2.59 11.91
C GLU A 95 2.08 -1.42 11.10
N LEU A 96 2.22 -1.46 9.77
CA LEU A 96 1.61 -0.47 8.87
C LEU A 96 0.08 -0.49 8.98
N HIS A 97 -0.52 -1.68 8.96
CA HIS A 97 -1.96 -1.85 9.22
C HIS A 97 -2.36 -1.31 10.60
N ARG A 98 -1.58 -1.65 11.65
CA ARG A 98 -1.84 -1.15 13.00
C ARG A 98 -1.76 0.38 13.06
N ARG A 99 -0.77 1.00 12.42
CA ARG A 99 -0.61 2.45 12.35
C ARG A 99 -1.80 3.13 11.67
N PHE A 100 -2.29 2.55 10.56
CA PHE A 100 -3.48 3.04 9.87
C PHE A 100 -4.73 2.93 10.75
N SER A 101 -4.94 1.78 11.41
CA SER A 101 -6.11 1.60 12.29
C SER A 101 -6.13 2.55 13.47
N LEU A 102 -4.96 3.02 13.93
CA LEU A 102 -4.86 4.00 15.01
C LEU A 102 -5.15 5.43 14.55
N ASP A 103 -4.71 5.80 13.35
CA ASP A 103 -4.94 7.12 12.79
C ASP A 103 -4.86 7.07 11.25
N PRO A 104 -6.02 7.02 10.57
CA PRO A 104 -6.11 6.99 9.11
C PRO A 104 -6.08 8.40 8.48
N MET A 105 -6.05 9.48 9.28
CA MET A 105 -6.17 10.85 8.78
C MET A 105 -5.10 11.27 7.77
N PRO A 106 -3.82 10.83 7.88
CA PRO A 106 -2.79 11.19 6.89
C PRO A 106 -3.12 10.78 5.45
N VAL A 107 -3.96 9.75 5.28
CA VAL A 107 -4.39 9.26 3.95
C VAL A 107 -5.86 9.58 3.66
N SER A 108 -6.46 10.51 4.39
CA SER A 108 -7.82 11.01 4.07
C SER A 108 -7.88 11.53 2.63
N PRO A 109 -8.94 11.23 1.85
CA PRO A 109 -10.21 10.61 2.27
C PRO A 109 -10.20 9.07 2.29
N ALA A 110 -9.08 8.40 1.99
CA ALA A 110 -8.99 6.95 1.90
C ALA A 110 -8.92 6.26 3.27
N THR A 111 -10.00 6.33 4.04
CA THR A 111 -10.07 5.82 5.42
C THR A 111 -10.62 4.40 5.55
N ASN A 112 -11.02 3.76 4.44
CA ASN A 112 -11.57 2.39 4.44
C ASN A 112 -10.54 1.36 3.96
N LEU A 113 -10.02 0.53 4.87
CA LEU A 113 -9.02 -0.49 4.55
C LEU A 113 -9.64 -1.78 3.99
N LEU A 114 -9.16 -2.23 2.82
CA LEU A 114 -9.60 -3.47 2.16
C LEU A 114 -8.64 -4.66 2.35
N SER A 115 -7.37 -4.41 2.67
CA SER A 115 -6.41 -5.48 3.00
C SER A 115 -6.61 -5.97 4.44
N SER A 116 -6.27 -7.23 4.68
CA SER A 116 -6.29 -7.83 6.03
C SER A 116 -4.87 -7.86 6.58
N SER A 117 -4.69 -7.55 7.86
CA SER A 117 -3.35 -7.56 8.47
C SER A 117 -2.75 -8.96 8.42
N PRO A 118 -1.50 -9.14 7.97
CA PRO A 118 -0.85 -10.43 8.04
C PRO A 118 -0.61 -10.84 9.50
N PRO A 119 -0.55 -12.15 9.81
CA PRO A 119 -0.17 -12.61 11.14
C PRO A 119 1.22 -12.09 11.53
N VAL A 120 1.30 -11.50 12.72
CA VAL A 120 2.58 -10.97 13.25
C VAL A 120 3.52 -12.13 13.58
N PRO A 121 4.75 -12.15 13.05
CA PRO A 121 5.72 -13.18 13.38
C PRO A 121 6.31 -12.94 14.78
N VAL A 122 5.65 -13.46 15.82
CA VAL A 122 6.01 -13.24 17.24
C VAL A 122 7.39 -13.79 17.62
N ARG A 123 7.86 -14.84 16.94
CA ARG A 123 9.11 -15.55 17.28
C ARG A 123 10.35 -15.09 16.50
N HIS A 124 10.24 -14.05 15.67
CA HIS A 124 11.37 -13.57 14.87
C HIS A 124 12.01 -12.33 15.51
N GLN A 125 13.32 -12.41 15.72
CA GLN A 125 14.15 -11.24 16.00
C GLN A 125 14.66 -10.67 14.68
N PHE A 126 14.54 -9.36 14.54
CA PHE A 126 15.01 -8.59 13.40
C PHE A 126 16.05 -7.58 13.88
N ASN A 127 16.96 -7.20 12.98
CA ASN A 127 17.99 -6.19 13.28
C ASN A 127 17.46 -4.74 13.17
N PHE A 128 16.16 -4.57 12.98
CA PHE A 128 15.51 -3.28 12.81
C PHE A 128 14.23 -3.18 13.65
N ASN A 129 13.81 -1.94 13.94
CA ASN A 129 12.54 -1.68 14.60
C ASN A 129 11.41 -1.61 13.57
N LYS A 130 10.60 -2.68 13.49
CA LYS A 130 9.45 -2.77 12.57
C LYS A 130 8.43 -1.63 12.72
N VAL A 131 8.22 -1.11 13.94
CA VAL A 131 7.27 -0.01 14.20
C VAL A 131 7.79 1.29 13.60
N THR A 132 9.07 1.59 13.81
CA THR A 132 9.71 2.78 13.24
C THR A 132 9.67 2.75 11.72
N VAL A 133 10.00 1.60 11.11
CA VAL A 133 9.98 1.45 9.64
C VAL A 133 8.56 1.61 9.11
N ALA A 134 7.57 0.99 9.74
CA ALA A 134 6.17 1.12 9.33
C ALA A 134 5.65 2.55 9.42
N ASN A 135 6.01 3.29 10.47
CA ASN A 135 5.63 4.70 10.61
C ASN A 135 6.25 5.57 9.51
N THR A 136 7.52 5.36 9.18
CA THR A 136 8.19 6.06 8.08
C THR A 136 7.54 5.75 6.74
N VAL A 137 7.29 4.47 6.45
CA VAL A 137 6.61 4.03 5.22
C VAL A 137 5.21 4.64 5.13
N TYR A 138 4.46 4.65 6.23
CA TYR A 138 3.12 5.24 6.25
C TYR A 138 3.14 6.74 5.95
N ALA A 139 4.09 7.48 6.53
CA ALA A 139 4.27 8.90 6.26
C ALA A 139 4.62 9.17 4.79
N MET A 140 5.50 8.35 4.18
CA MET A 140 5.84 8.47 2.77
C MET A 140 4.66 8.14 1.85
N ILE A 141 3.89 7.10 2.17
CA ILE A 141 2.66 6.76 1.44
C ILE A 141 1.65 7.91 1.51
N ALA A 142 1.46 8.48 2.69
CA ALA A 142 0.57 9.62 2.90
C ALA A 142 1.02 10.84 2.10
N ASP A 143 2.29 11.21 2.18
CA ASP A 143 2.85 12.35 1.44
C ASP A 143 2.64 12.22 -0.08
N GLU A 144 2.93 11.05 -0.65
CA GLU A 144 2.73 10.80 -2.08
C GLU A 144 1.25 10.82 -2.48
N TYR A 145 0.37 10.28 -1.63
CA TYR A 145 -1.08 10.31 -1.88
C TYR A 145 -1.64 11.74 -1.80
N GLN A 146 -1.21 12.54 -0.81
CA GLN A 146 -1.65 13.93 -0.69
C GLN A 146 -1.17 14.78 -1.88
N LYS A 147 0.10 14.62 -2.32
CA LYS A 147 0.60 15.27 -3.54
C LYS A 147 -0.25 14.91 -4.76
N TRP A 148 -0.62 13.63 -4.88
CA TRP A 148 -1.46 13.15 -5.97
C TRP A 148 -2.87 13.76 -5.93
N LEU A 149 -3.51 13.82 -4.75
CA LEU A 149 -4.82 14.47 -4.57
C LEU A 149 -4.79 15.93 -4.98
N VAL A 150 -3.77 16.69 -4.56
CA VAL A 150 -3.64 18.11 -4.93
C VAL A 150 -3.53 18.28 -6.44
N ARG A 151 -2.72 17.44 -7.11
CA ARG A 151 -2.55 17.50 -8.57
C ARG A 151 -3.86 17.19 -9.29
N ASN A 152 -4.51 16.08 -8.94
CA ASN A 152 -5.75 15.66 -9.61
C ASN A 152 -6.94 16.57 -9.32
N ASN A 153 -7.04 17.17 -8.13
CA ASN A 153 -8.12 18.11 -7.81
C ASN A 153 -7.96 19.47 -8.50
N ASN A 154 -6.73 19.85 -8.88
CA ASN A 154 -6.47 21.08 -9.62
C ASN A 154 -6.79 20.95 -11.11
N ASP A 155 -6.70 19.74 -11.67
CA ASP A 155 -7.03 19.47 -13.07
C ASP A 155 -8.56 19.46 -13.34
N VAL A 156 -9.39 19.24 -12.31
CA VAL A 156 -10.87 19.28 -12.42
C VAL A 156 -11.42 20.72 -12.45
N LYS A 157 -10.59 21.72 -12.11
CA LYS A 157 -10.99 23.14 -12.05
C LYS A 157 -10.60 23.99 -13.27
N LYS A 158 -10.06 23.38 -14.33
CA LYS A 158 -9.75 24.03 -15.60
C LYS A 158 -10.66 23.51 -16.70
#